data_AF-A0A838FFQ5-F1
#
_entry.id   AF-A0A838FFQ5-F1
#
_cell.length_a   1.000
_cell.length_b   1.000
_cell.length_c   1.000
_cell.angle_alpha   90.00
_cell.angle_beta   90.00
_cell.angle_gamma   90.00
#
_symmetry.space_group_name_H-M   'P 1'
#
loop_
_entity.id
_entity.type
_entity.pdbx_description
1 polymer ?
#
loop_
_entity_poly.entity_id
_entity_poly.type
_entity_poly.pdbx_seq_one_letter_code
_entity_poly.pdbx_strand_id
1 'polypeptide(L)'
;MLDDFIHIRKNIYPISISANEIVGKLTPDANEIQKLKKLSAGNCIEGFVLVDGKNKSIEQITAGQEIQIQLFPLKLTNEKYFETVEELLKFASQNYPDNRFYVHSITFDSNNNARPKEIQNYEATTQLIAFLICISDYQKERELVFFQTKQLVITTEYDVADLSELTNVRALITHITDSADKEERKIIFINESFLKSFLRNFK
;
A
#
# COMPACT_ATOMS: atom_id res chain seq x y z
N MET A 1 -14.84 6.52 -4.76
CA MET A 1 -14.90 5.51 -5.85
C MET A 1 -14.46 4.15 -5.33
N LEU A 2 -13.45 4.15 -4.45
CA LEU A 2 -12.87 2.97 -3.82
C LEU A 2 -13.90 2.07 -3.11
N ASP A 3 -14.89 2.62 -2.39
CA ASP A 3 -15.91 1.80 -1.71
C ASP A 3 -16.71 0.92 -2.68
N ASP A 4 -17.14 1.50 -3.81
CA ASP A 4 -17.87 0.79 -4.85
C ASP A 4 -16.95 -0.25 -5.52
N PHE A 5 -15.67 0.09 -5.73
CA PHE A 5 -14.66 -0.83 -6.27
C PHE A 5 -14.46 -2.04 -5.36
N ILE A 6 -14.22 -1.82 -4.07
CA ILE A 6 -14.04 -2.88 -3.05
C ILE A 6 -15.28 -3.77 -3.01
N HIS A 7 -16.47 -3.18 -3.01
CA HIS A 7 -17.72 -3.91 -2.94
C HIS A 7 -17.93 -4.83 -4.15
N ILE A 8 -17.73 -4.31 -5.36
CA ILE A 8 -17.83 -5.13 -6.58
C ILE A 8 -16.77 -6.22 -6.56
N ARG A 9 -15.51 -5.86 -6.26
CA ARG A 9 -14.39 -6.80 -6.21
C ARG A 9 -14.64 -7.97 -5.25
N LYS A 10 -15.26 -7.75 -4.08
CA LYS A 10 -15.59 -8.81 -3.11
C LYS A 10 -16.59 -9.84 -3.65
N ASN A 11 -17.43 -9.46 -4.61
CA ASN A 11 -18.48 -10.33 -5.16
C ASN A 11 -18.08 -11.00 -6.48
N ILE A 12 -16.86 -10.75 -6.97
CA ILE A 12 -16.33 -11.38 -8.18
C ILE A 12 -15.81 -12.79 -7.88
N TYR A 13 -16.33 -13.80 -8.58
CA TYR A 13 -15.87 -15.18 -8.55
C TYR A 13 -16.32 -15.98 -9.79
N PRO A 14 -15.48 -16.87 -10.38
CA PRO A 14 -14.06 -17.03 -10.12
C PRO A 14 -13.27 -15.81 -10.58
N ILE A 15 -12.06 -15.67 -10.06
CA ILE A 15 -11.23 -14.48 -10.26
C ILE A 15 -9.85 -14.84 -10.83
N SER A 16 -9.37 -13.96 -11.71
CA SER A 16 -8.00 -13.90 -12.20
C SER A 16 -7.45 -12.49 -11.94
N ILE A 17 -6.27 -12.42 -11.34
CA ILE A 17 -5.62 -11.16 -10.98
C ILE A 17 -4.34 -11.05 -11.81
N SER A 18 -4.17 -9.91 -12.49
CA SER A 18 -2.91 -9.51 -13.12
C SER A 18 -2.48 -8.15 -12.56
N ALA A 19 -1.25 -7.71 -12.86
CA ALA A 19 -0.67 -6.51 -12.24
C ALA A 19 -1.51 -5.23 -12.40
N ASN A 20 -2.34 -5.15 -13.46
CA ASN A 20 -3.10 -3.95 -13.78
C ASN A 20 -4.61 -4.16 -13.79
N GLU A 21 -5.08 -5.40 -13.67
CA GLU A 21 -6.48 -5.72 -13.85
C GLU A 21 -6.94 -6.91 -13.02
N ILE A 22 -8.23 -6.91 -12.72
CA ILE A 22 -8.89 -8.00 -12.01
C ILE A 22 -10.07 -8.44 -12.86
N VAL A 23 -10.00 -9.67 -13.38
CA VAL A 23 -11.04 -10.24 -14.24
C VAL A 23 -11.79 -11.32 -13.46
N GLY A 24 -13.10 -11.34 -13.59
CA GLY A 24 -13.88 -12.46 -13.10
C GLY A 24 -15.35 -12.34 -13.41
N LYS A 25 -16.15 -13.20 -12.78
CA LYS A 25 -17.60 -13.22 -12.98
C LYS A 25 -18.36 -12.66 -11.78
N LEU A 26 -19.51 -12.07 -12.03
CA LEU A 26 -20.40 -11.51 -11.01
C LEU A 26 -21.85 -11.73 -11.46
N THR A 27 -22.75 -11.98 -10.53
CA THR A 27 -24.21 -11.96 -10.78
C THR A 27 -24.78 -10.79 -9.99
N PRO A 28 -24.84 -9.57 -10.58
CA PRO A 28 -25.09 -8.37 -9.81
C PRO A 28 -26.57 -8.22 -9.44
N ASP A 29 -26.83 -7.67 -8.26
CA ASP A 29 -28.14 -7.14 -7.89
C ASP A 29 -28.37 -5.71 -8.43
N ALA A 30 -29.54 -5.14 -8.15
CA ALA A 30 -29.87 -3.78 -8.62
C ALA A 30 -28.94 -2.68 -8.06
N ASN A 31 -28.42 -2.84 -6.85
CA ASN A 31 -27.50 -1.90 -6.21
C ASN A 31 -26.10 -2.02 -6.84
N GLU A 32 -25.62 -3.23 -7.08
CA GLU A 32 -24.35 -3.51 -7.73
C GLU A 32 -24.35 -2.97 -9.16
N ILE A 33 -25.45 -3.07 -9.91
CA ILE A 33 -25.57 -2.44 -11.23
C ILE A 33 -25.33 -0.92 -11.16
N GLN A 34 -25.84 -0.23 -10.14
CA GLN A 34 -25.58 1.20 -9.96
C GLN A 34 -24.09 1.48 -9.68
N LYS A 35 -23.44 0.63 -8.89
CA LYS A 35 -22.00 0.74 -8.60
C LYS A 35 -21.16 0.49 -9.85
N LEU A 36 -21.53 -0.50 -10.66
CA LEU A 36 -20.90 -0.76 -11.97
C LEU A 36 -20.99 0.47 -12.87
N LYS A 37 -22.16 1.09 -13.00
CA LYS A 37 -22.32 2.33 -13.78
C LYS A 37 -21.38 3.45 -13.30
N LYS A 38 -21.27 3.66 -11.98
CA LYS A 38 -20.35 4.65 -11.40
C LYS A 38 -18.88 4.32 -11.69
N LEU A 39 -18.48 3.06 -11.52
CA LEU A 39 -17.12 2.60 -11.80
C LEU A 39 -16.78 2.76 -13.29
N SER A 40 -17.75 2.53 -14.18
CA SER A 40 -17.58 2.71 -15.62
C SER A 40 -17.38 4.18 -15.98
N ALA A 41 -18.21 5.07 -15.42
CA ALA A 41 -18.04 6.53 -15.57
C ALA A 41 -16.68 7.02 -15.03
N GLY A 42 -16.14 6.36 -14.01
CA GLY A 42 -14.80 6.61 -13.46
C GLY A 42 -13.66 5.91 -14.20
N ASN A 43 -13.91 5.24 -15.33
CA ASN A 43 -12.95 4.42 -16.09
C ASN A 43 -12.26 3.30 -15.27
N CYS A 44 -12.87 2.90 -14.15
CA CYS A 44 -12.39 1.79 -13.33
C CYS A 44 -12.85 0.42 -13.87
N ILE A 45 -13.81 0.43 -14.81
CA ILE A 45 -14.23 -0.70 -15.65
C ILE A 45 -14.56 -0.18 -17.04
N GLU A 46 -14.64 -1.04 -18.04
CA GLU A 46 -15.08 -0.64 -19.39
C GLU A 46 -16.57 -0.28 -19.43
N GLY A 47 -17.04 0.37 -20.49
CA GLY A 47 -18.48 0.64 -20.74
C GLY A 47 -19.30 -0.59 -21.08
N PHE A 48 -18.65 -1.75 -21.21
CA PHE A 48 -19.21 -3.01 -21.66
C PHE A 48 -18.75 -4.14 -20.75
N VAL A 49 -19.57 -5.19 -20.66
CA VAL A 49 -19.26 -6.43 -19.95
C VAL A 49 -19.61 -7.61 -20.84
N LEU A 50 -19.00 -8.75 -20.58
CA LEU A 50 -19.26 -9.98 -21.32
C LEU A 50 -20.46 -10.71 -20.70
N VAL A 51 -21.46 -11.02 -21.51
CA VAL A 51 -22.58 -11.89 -21.16
C VAL A 51 -22.70 -12.97 -22.23
N ASP A 52 -22.62 -14.24 -21.83
CA ASP A 52 -22.68 -15.38 -22.76
C ASP A 52 -21.71 -15.23 -23.95
N GLY A 53 -20.52 -14.68 -23.69
CA GLY A 53 -19.47 -14.43 -24.70
C GLY A 53 -19.72 -13.21 -25.60
N LYS A 54 -20.76 -12.41 -25.36
CA LYS A 54 -21.07 -11.20 -26.13
C LYS A 54 -20.88 -9.94 -25.29
N ASN A 55 -20.30 -8.92 -25.90
CA ASN A 55 -20.20 -7.60 -25.27
C ASN A 55 -21.60 -6.97 -25.16
N LYS A 56 -21.98 -6.62 -23.94
CA LYS A 56 -23.22 -5.94 -23.61
C LYS A 56 -22.88 -4.65 -22.87
N SER A 57 -23.53 -3.54 -23.22
CA SER A 57 -23.32 -2.28 -22.48
C SER A 57 -23.78 -2.43 -21.03
N ILE A 58 -23.04 -1.81 -20.10
CA ILE A 58 -23.43 -1.76 -18.68
C ILE A 58 -24.82 -1.13 -18.48
N GLU A 59 -25.26 -0.27 -19.39
CA GLU A 59 -26.61 0.31 -19.31
C GLU A 59 -27.73 -0.71 -19.58
N GLN A 60 -27.40 -1.86 -20.18
CA GLN A 60 -28.37 -2.86 -20.62
C GLN A 60 -28.36 -4.13 -19.76
N ILE A 61 -27.50 -4.23 -18.74
CA ILE A 61 -27.45 -5.39 -17.85
C ILE A 61 -28.67 -5.43 -16.93
N THR A 62 -29.12 -6.63 -16.59
CA THR A 62 -30.26 -6.87 -15.69
C THR A 62 -29.81 -7.56 -14.41
N ALA A 63 -30.48 -7.28 -13.29
CA ALA A 63 -30.17 -7.95 -12.03
C ALA A 63 -30.32 -9.46 -12.16
N GLY A 64 -29.42 -10.22 -11.53
CA GLY A 64 -29.41 -11.68 -11.60
C GLY A 64 -28.79 -12.27 -12.89
N GLN A 65 -28.30 -11.44 -13.81
CA GLN A 65 -27.61 -11.89 -15.01
C GLN A 65 -26.13 -12.11 -14.73
N GLU A 66 -25.59 -13.31 -14.96
CA GLU A 66 -24.13 -13.53 -14.85
C GLU A 66 -23.40 -12.69 -15.91
N ILE A 67 -22.41 -11.92 -15.46
CA ILE A 67 -21.55 -11.10 -16.30
C ILE A 67 -20.08 -11.42 -16.01
N GLN A 68 -19.22 -11.31 -17.01
CA GLN A 68 -17.78 -11.25 -16.84
C GLN A 68 -17.33 -9.79 -16.95
N ILE A 69 -16.53 -9.36 -15.97
CA ILE A 69 -16.10 -7.99 -15.76
C ILE A 69 -14.59 -7.91 -15.55
N GLN A 70 -14.02 -6.77 -15.92
CA GLN A 70 -12.62 -6.41 -15.71
C GLN A 70 -12.55 -5.10 -14.93
N LEU A 71 -11.90 -5.14 -13.77
CA LEU A 71 -11.64 -3.98 -12.92
C LEU A 71 -10.22 -3.47 -13.14
N PHE A 72 -10.04 -2.16 -13.14
CA PHE A 72 -8.75 -1.48 -13.31
C PHE A 72 -8.37 -0.68 -12.05
N PRO A 73 -7.73 -1.30 -11.05
CA PRO A 73 -7.41 -0.64 -9.77
C PRO A 73 -6.52 0.60 -9.94
N LEU A 74 -5.63 0.63 -10.94
CA LEU A 74 -4.77 1.78 -11.22
C LEU A 74 -5.49 3.02 -11.76
N LYS A 75 -6.76 2.88 -12.16
CA LYS A 75 -7.60 3.98 -12.67
C LYS A 75 -8.32 4.75 -11.55
N LEU A 76 -8.26 4.26 -10.31
CA LEU A 76 -8.73 5.00 -9.15
C LEU A 76 -7.96 6.32 -9.01
N THR A 77 -8.69 7.44 -9.04
CA THR A 77 -8.14 8.79 -8.90
C THR A 77 -8.13 9.17 -7.42
N ASN A 78 -7.01 9.64 -6.89
CA ASN A 78 -6.82 10.04 -5.48
C ASN A 78 -7.15 8.97 -4.43
N GLU A 79 -7.32 7.72 -4.85
CA GLU A 79 -7.52 6.56 -3.99
C GLU A 79 -6.68 5.41 -4.55
N LYS A 80 -6.28 4.46 -3.70
CA LYS A 80 -5.51 3.28 -4.12
C LYS A 80 -6.14 1.98 -3.65
N TYR A 81 -5.97 0.95 -4.45
CA TYR A 81 -6.41 -0.40 -4.15
C TYR A 81 -5.24 -1.35 -4.38
N PHE A 82 -5.00 -2.24 -3.42
CA PHE A 82 -3.99 -3.29 -3.48
C PHE A 82 -4.66 -4.62 -3.14
N GLU A 83 -4.36 -5.67 -3.90
CA GLU A 83 -4.78 -7.03 -3.56
C GLU A 83 -4.01 -7.54 -2.33
N THR A 84 -2.73 -7.22 -2.23
CA THR A 84 -1.85 -7.71 -1.16
C THR A 84 -0.97 -6.62 -0.54
N VAL A 85 -0.34 -6.93 0.59
CA VAL A 85 0.63 -6.03 1.25
C VAL A 85 1.89 -5.87 0.40
N GLU A 86 2.30 -6.91 -0.32
CA GLU A 86 3.44 -6.87 -1.24
C GLU A 86 3.22 -5.84 -2.36
N GLU A 87 2.01 -5.74 -2.90
CA GLU A 87 1.67 -4.71 -3.89
C GLU A 87 1.76 -3.30 -3.30
N LEU A 88 1.30 -3.12 -2.06
CA LEU A 88 1.46 -1.86 -1.33
C LEU A 88 2.94 -1.50 -1.17
N LEU A 89 3.80 -2.44 -0.74
CA LEU A 89 5.24 -2.18 -0.56
C LEU A 89 5.95 -1.87 -1.88
N LYS A 90 5.60 -2.56 -2.97
CA LYS A 90 6.13 -2.25 -4.31
C LYS A 90 5.76 -0.83 -4.75
N PHE A 91 4.54 -0.39 -4.45
CA PHE A 91 4.07 0.95 -4.78
C PHE A 91 4.68 2.03 -3.88
N ALA A 92 4.79 1.78 -2.58
CA ALA A 92 5.05 2.80 -1.56
C ALA A 92 5.97 2.30 -0.42
N SER A 93 7.16 1.77 -0.76
CA SER A 93 8.11 1.26 0.24
C SER A 93 8.77 2.34 1.11
N GLN A 94 8.95 3.57 0.63
CA GLN A 94 9.66 4.60 1.42
C GLN A 94 8.75 5.63 2.06
N ASN A 95 7.51 5.74 1.60
CA ASN A 95 6.58 6.76 2.05
C ASN A 95 5.23 6.12 2.29
N TYR A 96 4.61 6.41 3.44
CA TYR A 96 3.23 6.03 3.68
C TYR A 96 2.31 6.82 2.73
N PRO A 97 1.32 6.19 2.06
CA PRO A 97 0.47 6.91 1.10
C PRO A 97 -0.36 8.01 1.80
N ASP A 98 -0.30 9.23 1.26
CA ASP A 98 -1.09 10.36 1.76
C ASP A 98 -2.58 10.24 1.40
N ASN A 99 -2.86 9.53 0.30
CA ASN A 99 -4.21 9.31 -0.19
C ASN A 99 -4.81 8.04 0.42
N ARG A 100 -6.15 8.00 0.54
CA ARG A 100 -6.87 6.81 1.01
C ARG A 100 -6.49 5.59 0.16
N PHE A 101 -6.14 4.50 0.82
CA PHE A 101 -5.89 3.21 0.19
C PHE A 101 -6.58 2.06 0.92
N TYR A 102 -6.75 0.95 0.20
CA TYR A 102 -7.29 -0.30 0.72
C TYR A 102 -6.39 -1.48 0.34
N VAL A 103 -6.20 -2.42 1.28
CA VAL A 103 -5.48 -3.68 1.06
C VAL A 103 -6.42 -4.86 1.27
N HIS A 104 -6.66 -5.63 0.22
CA HIS A 104 -7.69 -6.68 0.20
C HIS A 104 -7.34 -7.88 1.09
N SER A 105 -6.12 -8.40 1.01
CA SER A 105 -5.69 -9.60 1.75
C SER A 105 -5.89 -9.50 3.27
N ILE A 106 -5.85 -8.28 3.83
CA ILE A 106 -6.02 -7.99 5.26
C ILE A 106 -7.28 -7.18 5.57
N THR A 107 -8.15 -6.95 4.57
CA THR A 107 -9.39 -6.16 4.70
C THR A 107 -9.18 -4.81 5.37
N PHE A 108 -8.07 -4.14 5.05
CA PHE A 108 -7.70 -2.87 5.68
C PHE A 108 -8.05 -1.69 4.79
N ASP A 109 -8.71 -0.69 5.38
CA ASP A 109 -8.93 0.63 4.78
C ASP A 109 -8.18 1.67 5.60
N SER A 110 -7.35 2.48 4.95
CA SER A 110 -6.57 3.55 5.59
C SER A 110 -7.41 4.61 6.31
N ASN A 111 -8.70 4.76 5.96
CA ASN A 111 -9.63 5.64 6.69
C ASN A 111 -10.09 5.04 8.02
N ASN A 112 -9.85 3.75 8.27
CA ASN A 112 -10.21 3.11 9.53
C ASN A 112 -9.15 3.39 10.60
N ASN A 113 -9.61 3.63 11.83
CA ASN A 113 -8.72 3.82 12.98
C ASN A 113 -8.03 2.52 13.42
N ALA A 114 -8.69 1.37 13.20
CA ALA A 114 -8.15 0.07 13.57
C ALA A 114 -7.14 -0.40 12.51
N ARG A 115 -5.85 -0.36 12.86
CA ARG A 115 -4.75 -0.79 12.00
C ARG A 115 -4.32 -2.22 12.36
N PRO A 116 -4.35 -3.18 11.43
CA PRO A 116 -3.72 -4.49 11.60
C PRO A 116 -2.22 -4.36 11.88
N LYS A 117 -1.61 -5.39 12.49
CA LYS A 117 -0.21 -5.36 12.91
C LYS A 117 0.74 -5.09 11.74
N GLU A 118 0.46 -5.67 10.57
CA GLU A 118 1.20 -5.51 9.34
C GLU A 118 1.26 -4.04 8.89
N ILE A 119 0.14 -3.33 9.01
CA ILE A 119 0.05 -1.90 8.66
C ILE A 119 0.76 -1.04 9.70
N GLN A 120 0.65 -1.37 10.99
CA GLN A 120 1.39 -0.67 12.04
C GLN A 120 2.91 -0.80 11.83
N ASN A 121 3.38 -2.01 11.50
CA ASN A 121 4.79 -2.26 11.21
C ASN A 121 5.25 -1.50 9.95
N TYR A 122 4.46 -1.55 8.88
CA TYR A 122 4.72 -0.79 7.65
C TYR A 122 4.82 0.72 7.89
N GLU A 123 3.89 1.29 8.66
CA GLU A 123 3.91 2.70 9.05
C GLU A 123 5.15 3.05 9.89
N ALA A 124 5.51 2.21 10.86
CA ALA A 124 6.72 2.40 11.66
C ALA A 124 7.99 2.34 10.80
N THR A 125 8.07 1.39 9.86
CA THR A 125 9.19 1.26 8.92
C THR A 125 9.32 2.48 8.03
N THR A 126 8.24 2.96 7.44
CA THR A 126 8.26 4.17 6.58
C THR A 126 8.61 5.43 7.37
N GLN A 127 8.10 5.58 8.61
CA GLN A 127 8.50 6.68 9.50
C GLN A 127 9.98 6.64 9.85
N LEU A 128 10.52 5.45 10.14
CA LEU A 128 11.94 5.27 10.42
C LEU A 128 12.77 5.62 9.19
N ILE A 129 12.45 5.07 8.01
CA ILE A 129 13.17 5.37 6.76
C ILE A 129 13.17 6.89 6.49
N ALA A 130 12.00 7.54 6.61
CA ALA A 130 11.90 8.99 6.45
C ALA A 130 12.81 9.74 7.42
N PHE A 131 12.84 9.32 8.69
CA PHE A 131 13.75 9.87 9.70
C PHE A 131 15.23 9.64 9.32
N LEU A 132 15.61 8.43 8.90
CA LEU A 132 16.97 8.11 8.48
C LEU A 132 17.43 8.96 7.28
N ILE A 133 16.53 9.21 6.33
CA ILE A 133 16.78 10.10 5.20
C ILE A 133 17.10 11.52 5.70
N CYS A 134 16.37 12.01 6.71
CA CYS A 134 16.62 13.36 7.27
C CYS A 134 17.97 13.48 7.98
N ILE A 135 18.45 12.42 8.63
CA ILE A 135 19.71 12.44 9.40
C ILE A 135 20.92 11.93 8.62
N SER A 136 20.76 11.27 7.47
CA SER A 136 21.88 10.77 6.66
C SER A 136 22.73 11.90 6.09
N ASP A 137 23.99 11.59 5.76
CA ASP A 137 24.91 12.52 5.10
C ASP A 137 24.61 12.64 3.61
N TYR A 138 24.32 11.51 2.97
CA TYR A 138 23.84 11.48 1.61
C TYR A 138 22.93 10.28 1.36
N GLN A 139 22.08 10.40 0.34
CA GLN A 139 21.27 9.33 -0.20
C GLN A 139 21.74 9.01 -1.62
N LYS A 140 21.94 7.73 -1.92
CA LYS A 140 22.17 7.23 -3.27
C LYS A 140 21.14 6.14 -3.55
N GLU A 141 20.12 6.48 -4.32
CA GLU A 141 19.00 5.57 -4.62
C GLU A 141 18.35 5.04 -3.33
N ARG A 142 18.51 3.73 -3.04
CA ARG A 142 18.00 3.04 -1.86
C ARG A 142 19.01 2.96 -0.71
N GLU A 143 20.20 3.53 -0.86
CA GLU A 143 21.26 3.55 0.14
C GLU A 143 21.30 4.88 0.90
N LEU A 144 21.34 4.79 2.22
CA LEU A 144 21.57 5.92 3.13
C LEU A 144 22.96 5.79 3.72
N VAL A 145 23.74 6.87 3.62
CA VAL A 145 25.14 6.84 4.05
C VAL A 145 25.40 7.83 5.16
N PHE A 146 26.16 7.35 6.14
CA PHE A 146 26.54 8.06 7.36
C PHE A 146 28.06 8.06 7.46
N PHE A 147 28.66 9.25 7.47
CA PHE A 147 30.09 9.44 7.64
C PHE A 147 30.44 9.48 9.13
N GLN A 148 31.22 8.49 9.58
CA GLN A 148 31.84 8.45 10.91
C GLN A 148 33.35 8.26 10.76
N THR A 149 34.03 7.75 11.80
CA THR A 149 35.38 7.18 11.67
C THR A 149 35.47 6.06 10.63
N LYS A 150 34.35 5.39 10.32
CA LYS A 150 34.16 4.51 9.16
C LYS A 150 32.82 4.82 8.49
N GLN A 151 32.73 4.62 7.18
CA GLN A 151 31.48 4.77 6.43
C GLN A 151 30.48 3.67 6.85
N LEU A 152 29.26 4.09 7.24
CA LEU A 152 28.12 3.19 7.44
C LEU A 152 27.12 3.40 6.28
N VAL A 153 26.71 2.29 5.65
CA VAL A 153 25.72 2.28 4.57
C VAL A 153 24.55 1.42 5.02
N ILE A 154 23.33 1.94 4.86
CA ILE A 154 22.07 1.26 5.18
C ILE A 154 21.24 1.20 3.91
N THR A 155 20.81 0.00 3.51
CA THR A 155 19.85 -0.20 2.43
C THR A 155 18.43 -0.02 2.96
N THR A 156 17.55 0.58 2.16
CA THR A 156 16.13 0.80 2.49
C THR A 156 15.20 -0.12 1.71
N GLU A 157 15.75 -1.19 1.14
CA GLU A 157 15.00 -2.25 0.50
C GLU A 157 14.53 -3.25 1.56
N TYR A 158 13.27 -3.65 1.47
CA TYR A 158 12.67 -4.61 2.37
C TYR A 158 11.41 -5.20 1.72
N ASP A 159 11.01 -6.38 2.18
CA ASP A 159 9.76 -7.04 1.78
C ASP A 159 8.80 -7.24 2.98
N VAL A 160 7.76 -8.05 2.77
CA VAL A 160 6.76 -8.33 3.82
C VAL A 160 7.35 -9.16 4.96
N ALA A 161 8.31 -10.06 4.69
CA ALA A 161 8.97 -10.86 5.72
C ALA A 161 9.87 -10.00 6.64
N ASP A 162 10.37 -8.88 6.13
CA ASP A 162 11.16 -7.92 6.89
C ASP A 162 10.32 -7.02 7.81
N LEU A 163 8.99 -6.98 7.64
CA LEU A 163 8.04 -6.23 8.48
C LEU A 163 7.91 -6.85 9.88
N SER A 164 8.97 -6.73 10.66
CA SER A 164 8.98 -7.07 12.08
C SER A 164 8.34 -5.99 12.94
N GLU A 165 7.96 -6.37 14.16
CA GLU A 165 7.41 -5.41 15.12
C GLU A 165 8.49 -4.43 15.56
N LEU A 166 8.41 -3.20 15.06
CA LEU A 166 9.31 -2.13 15.43
C LEU A 166 8.79 -1.40 16.67
N THR A 167 8.83 -2.09 17.81
CA THR A 167 8.49 -1.47 19.09
C THR A 167 9.36 -0.22 19.31
N ASN A 168 8.75 0.87 19.77
CA ASN A 168 9.43 2.11 20.15
C ASN A 168 10.02 2.99 19.04
N VAL A 169 9.77 2.76 17.74
CA VAL A 169 10.24 3.67 16.67
C VAL A 169 9.84 5.12 16.92
N ARG A 170 8.59 5.35 17.31
CA ARG A 170 8.11 6.71 17.62
C ARG A 170 8.85 7.33 18.81
N ALA A 171 9.11 6.55 19.86
CA ALA A 171 9.85 7.02 21.04
C ALA A 171 11.30 7.32 20.70
N LEU A 172 11.94 6.48 19.87
CA LEU A 172 13.28 6.69 19.34
C LEU A 172 13.37 7.94 18.48
N ILE A 173 12.47 8.12 17.51
CA ILE A 173 12.41 9.31 16.67
C ILE A 173 12.24 10.57 17.55
N THR A 174 11.36 10.52 18.55
CA THR A 174 11.16 11.65 19.48
C THR A 174 12.44 11.94 20.27
N HIS A 175 13.03 10.92 20.91
CA HIS A 175 14.26 11.05 21.68
C HIS A 175 15.40 11.66 20.87
N ILE A 176 15.55 11.25 19.61
CA ILE A 176 16.60 11.77 18.75
C ILE A 176 16.24 13.18 18.26
N THR A 177 14.99 13.42 17.85
CA THR A 177 14.56 14.73 17.30
C THR A 177 14.69 15.86 18.32
N ASP A 178 14.53 15.56 19.61
CA ASP A 178 14.67 16.53 20.71
C ASP A 178 16.12 17.02 20.94
N SER A 179 17.12 16.41 20.27
CA SER A 179 18.51 16.90 20.28
C SER A 179 18.74 18.01 19.23
N ALA A 180 19.59 18.99 19.59
CA ALA A 180 19.60 20.30 18.94
C ALA A 180 20.27 20.31 17.55
N ASP A 181 21.26 19.45 17.31
CA ASP A 181 22.02 19.43 16.05
C ASP A 181 21.97 18.08 15.31
N LYS A 182 22.09 18.12 13.98
CA LYS A 182 22.04 16.93 13.11
C LYS A 182 23.15 15.92 13.45
N GLU A 183 24.34 16.38 13.84
CA GLU A 183 25.43 15.47 14.23
C GLU A 183 25.15 14.76 15.54
N GLU A 184 24.55 15.46 16.52
CA GLU A 184 24.12 14.86 17.79
C GLU A 184 23.04 13.79 17.55
N ARG A 185 22.08 14.08 16.64
CA ARG A 185 21.07 13.11 16.22
C ARG A 185 21.66 11.83 15.63
N LYS A 186 22.67 11.97 14.77
CA LYS A 186 23.39 10.81 14.20
C LYS A 186 24.07 10.00 15.30
N ILE A 187 24.78 10.65 16.23
CA ILE A 187 25.52 9.97 17.29
C ILE A 187 24.56 9.15 18.18
N ILE A 188 23.41 9.73 18.58
CA ILE A 188 22.39 9.01 19.35
C ILE A 188 21.86 7.83 18.54
N PHE A 189 21.49 8.06 17.28
CA PHE A 189 21.02 7.01 16.38
C PHE A 189 21.99 5.82 16.28
N ILE A 190 23.29 6.08 16.11
CA ILE A 190 24.31 5.03 15.92
C ILE A 190 24.54 4.20 17.20
N ASN A 191 24.40 4.83 18.37
CA ASN A 191 24.70 4.20 19.66
C ASN A 191 23.58 3.31 20.19
N GLU A 192 22.36 3.46 19.67
CA GLU A 192 21.18 2.73 20.15
C GLU A 192 21.18 1.24 19.75
N SER A 193 20.98 0.38 20.76
CA SER A 193 21.17 -1.08 20.65
C SER A 193 20.04 -1.79 19.89
N PHE A 194 18.81 -1.29 19.98
CA PHE A 194 17.64 -1.78 19.26
C PHE A 194 17.83 -1.67 17.73
N LEU A 195 18.49 -0.60 17.28
CA LEU A 195 18.79 -0.36 15.87
C LEU A 195 19.79 -1.37 15.30
N LYS A 196 20.73 -1.89 16.10
CA LYS A 196 21.64 -2.96 15.66
C LYS A 196 20.89 -4.27 15.36
N SER A 197 19.71 -4.49 15.92
CA SER A 197 18.84 -5.61 15.58
C SER A 197 18.07 -5.35 14.28
N PHE A 198 17.54 -4.14 14.10
CA PHE A 198 16.85 -3.72 12.87
C PHE A 198 17.78 -3.74 11.65
N LEU A 199 18.97 -3.16 11.77
CA LEU A 199 20.02 -3.15 10.73
C LEU A 199 20.54 -4.55 10.35
N ARG A 200 20.13 -5.62 11.05
CA ARG A 200 20.40 -6.99 10.57
C ARG A 200 19.43 -7.43 9.49
N ASN A 201 18.22 -6.88 9.48
CA ASN A 201 17.19 -7.18 8.48
C ASN A 201 17.37 -6.31 7.22
N PHE A 202 18.06 -5.17 7.33
CA PHE A 202 18.40 -4.27 6.23
C PHE A 202 19.90 -4.40 5.93
N LYS A 203 20.28 -5.42 5.15
CA LYS A 203 21.66 -5.67 4.70
C LYS A 203 21.72 -6.02 3.23
#